data_AF-A0A829GN33-F1
#
_entry.id   AF-A0A829GN33-F1
#
_cell.length_a   1.000
_cell.length_b   1.000
_cell.length_c   1.000
_cell.angle_alpha   90.00
_cell.angle_beta   90.00
_cell.angle_gamma   90.00
#
_symmetry.space_group_name_H-M   'P 1'
#
loop_
_entity.id
_entity.type
_entity.pdbx_description
1 polymer ?
#
loop_
_entity_poly.entity_id
_entity_poly.type
_entity_poly.pdbx_seq_one_letter_code
_entity_poly.pdbx_strand_id
1 'polypeptide(L)'
;MANLIFGGHKIGSSSLQFSAARGVFSEVENTTQPVGAGDGEMLVRSHLKSRIIPVTYDFVALSRREFERQLAPLLYSSDVQKLIIDDRPDEFWYAKVDGKIDMDRAYFLGTGTINFLVPDGIAHSVATQTADNMPYKDVPVNLLKGSGEPQTVAAQVWGDDPHLSLDTSSLKIGDTVSFQVKVDGVKDTNVFVGLNSQKISPLFSNGMETFAITWTKELFDLPLPIEFSVKPAALTDEYTWSQAKAAIGTTASPWSPNPADPEYYTDTITVPNAGTYPSEPVITATVNGDDGVLTAINDQGSVLQFGSPDETDGFVKQKSERVYHLDFNQTPTGVTLNNGVTAFPYYEHGNDANVQSGPFGYKDGIAYPSTERTAANHWNGPSMSGTIPKNSNGSNTANFQFVNRVNVGTNAAEVGRFEFNLTYQGRLSLLLRCLMIVL
;
A
#
# COMPACT_ATOMS: atom_id res chain seq x y z
N MET A 1 -21.12 29.03 16.40
CA MET A 1 -21.72 29.33 15.08
C MET A 1 -21.53 28.08 14.26
N ALA A 2 -22.57 27.28 14.02
CA ALA A 2 -22.43 26.02 13.32
C ALA A 2 -22.58 26.24 11.81
N ASN A 3 -21.53 25.91 11.07
CA ASN A 3 -21.52 25.83 9.62
C ASN A 3 -21.85 24.40 9.18
N LEU A 4 -22.52 24.28 8.05
CA LEU A 4 -22.81 22.99 7.41
C LEU A 4 -21.90 22.84 6.20
N ILE A 5 -21.23 21.70 6.04
CA ILE A 5 -20.45 21.40 4.83
C ILE A 5 -21.15 20.28 4.08
N PHE A 6 -21.51 20.52 2.82
CA PHE A 6 -22.18 19.54 1.97
C PHE A 6 -21.47 19.43 0.63
N GLY A 7 -21.00 18.23 0.27
CA GLY A 7 -20.28 18.00 -0.98
C GLY A 7 -19.05 18.91 -1.12
N GLY A 8 -18.35 19.19 -0.02
CA GLY A 8 -17.19 20.09 0.03
C GLY A 8 -17.52 21.59 0.05
N HIS A 9 -18.80 21.98 -0.03
CA HIS A 9 -19.21 23.38 -0.01
C HIS A 9 -19.67 23.78 1.39
N LYS A 10 -19.08 24.86 1.92
CA LYS A 10 -19.53 25.47 3.17
C LYS A 10 -20.84 26.23 2.93
N ILE A 11 -21.82 25.96 3.76
CA ILE A 11 -23.16 26.53 3.74
C ILE A 11 -23.42 27.22 5.07
N GLY A 12 -23.94 28.45 4.99
CA GLY A 12 -24.25 29.31 6.13
C GLY A 12 -23.38 30.55 6.23
N SER A 13 -23.76 31.41 7.17
CA SER A 13 -23.12 32.69 7.45
C SER A 13 -23.43 33.12 8.89
N SER A 14 -22.91 34.26 9.32
CA SER A 14 -23.34 34.87 10.58
C SER A 14 -24.85 35.16 10.63
N SER A 15 -25.47 35.33 9.46
CA SER A 15 -26.90 35.60 9.26
C SER A 15 -27.74 34.38 8.87
N LEU A 16 -27.14 33.19 8.72
CA LEU A 16 -27.80 31.90 8.49
C LEU A 16 -27.03 30.79 9.22
N GLN A 17 -27.58 30.33 10.34
CA GLN A 17 -26.94 29.37 11.24
C GLN A 17 -27.70 28.05 11.23
N PHE A 18 -26.99 26.95 11.41
CA PHE A 18 -27.55 25.60 11.43
C PHE A 18 -27.38 24.95 12.80
N SER A 19 -28.32 24.08 13.16
CA SER A 19 -28.25 23.22 14.34
C SER A 19 -28.87 21.88 13.99
N ALA A 20 -28.18 20.77 14.26
CA ALA A 20 -28.63 19.44 13.87
C ALA A 20 -29.14 18.65 15.07
N ALA A 21 -30.33 18.07 14.94
CA ALA A 21 -30.89 17.15 15.93
C ALA A 21 -30.68 15.71 15.46
N ARG A 22 -29.46 15.22 15.63
CA ARG A 22 -29.03 13.88 15.23
C ARG A 22 -29.28 12.88 16.35
N GLY A 23 -30.50 12.45 16.66
CA GLY A 23 -30.78 11.44 17.72
C GLY A 23 -29.75 10.31 17.94
N VAL A 24 -29.73 9.70 19.13
CA VAL A 24 -28.59 8.88 19.60
C VAL A 24 -28.28 7.65 18.72
N PHE A 25 -29.29 7.00 18.14
CA PHE A 25 -29.12 5.76 17.40
C PHE A 25 -30.08 5.68 16.20
N SER A 26 -29.65 5.02 15.13
CA SER A 26 -30.52 4.70 13.98
C SER A 26 -31.46 3.55 14.34
N GLU A 27 -32.64 3.49 13.71
CA GLU A 27 -33.60 2.42 13.97
C GLU A 27 -33.00 1.07 13.54
N VAL A 28 -33.12 0.06 14.41
CA VAL A 28 -32.73 -1.32 14.11
C VAL A 28 -33.96 -2.10 13.72
N GLU A 29 -33.89 -2.80 12.60
CA GLU A 29 -34.91 -3.76 12.19
C GLU A 29 -34.39 -5.19 12.32
N ASN A 30 -35.07 -5.93 13.20
CA ASN A 30 -34.84 -7.34 13.47
C ASN A 30 -35.95 -8.18 12.84
N THR A 31 -35.56 -9.27 12.18
CA THR A 31 -36.47 -10.31 11.69
C THR A 31 -36.21 -11.57 12.48
N THR A 32 -37.24 -12.08 13.13
CA THR A 32 -37.20 -13.29 13.97
C THR A 32 -38.14 -14.36 13.42
N GLN A 33 -37.89 -15.62 13.80
CA GLN A 33 -38.74 -16.77 13.45
C GLN A 33 -38.99 -17.64 14.69
N PRO A 34 -40.24 -18.08 14.95
CA PRO A 34 -40.56 -18.92 16.10
C PRO A 34 -39.92 -20.31 16.01
N VAL A 35 -39.46 -20.86 17.14
CA VAL A 35 -38.83 -22.18 17.20
C VAL A 35 -39.89 -23.26 17.51
N GLY A 36 -40.59 -23.71 16.47
CA GLY A 36 -41.63 -24.73 16.61
C GLY A 36 -42.76 -24.27 17.52
N ALA A 37 -43.15 -25.12 18.49
CA ALA A 37 -44.20 -24.82 19.47
C ALA A 37 -43.65 -24.44 20.86
N GLY A 38 -42.32 -24.26 20.99
CA GLY A 38 -41.67 -23.86 22.25
C GLY A 38 -41.63 -22.34 22.43
N ASP A 39 -41.22 -21.91 23.63
CA ASP A 39 -41.02 -20.50 23.92
C ASP A 39 -39.77 -19.95 23.22
N GLY A 40 -39.89 -18.78 22.59
CA GLY A 40 -38.79 -18.03 21.99
C GLY A 40 -38.74 -18.02 20.47
N GLU A 41 -37.85 -17.17 19.93
CA GLU A 41 -37.67 -16.96 18.49
C GLU A 41 -36.18 -16.94 18.13
N MET A 42 -35.84 -17.47 16.95
CA MET A 42 -34.52 -17.37 16.34
C MET A 42 -34.39 -16.03 15.61
N LEU A 43 -33.33 -15.27 15.89
CA LEU A 43 -32.97 -14.09 15.10
C LEU A 43 -32.46 -14.54 13.72
N VAL A 44 -33.18 -14.15 12.67
CA VAL A 44 -32.83 -14.46 11.28
C VAL A 44 -31.97 -13.36 10.68
N ARG A 45 -32.29 -12.10 10.97
CA ARG A 45 -31.60 -10.93 10.42
C ARG A 45 -31.73 -9.74 11.35
N SER A 46 -30.68 -8.91 11.43
CA SER A 46 -30.66 -7.61 12.11
C SER A 46 -29.91 -6.62 11.23
N HIS A 47 -30.45 -5.42 11.03
CA HIS A 47 -29.78 -4.36 10.29
C HIS A 47 -30.27 -2.96 10.70
N LEU A 48 -29.45 -1.94 10.43
CA LEU A 48 -29.82 -0.53 10.61
C LEU A 48 -30.68 -0.06 9.43
N LYS A 49 -31.71 0.73 9.71
CA LYS A 49 -32.48 1.44 8.70
C LYS A 49 -31.84 2.78 8.34
N SER A 50 -32.22 3.28 7.17
CA SER A 50 -31.93 4.66 6.76
C SER A 50 -32.45 5.64 7.81
N ARG A 51 -31.74 6.74 7.96
CA ARG A 51 -32.02 7.76 8.98
C ARG A 51 -32.28 9.11 8.34
N ILE A 52 -33.20 9.87 8.92
CA ILE A 52 -33.35 11.30 8.62
C ILE A 52 -32.62 12.11 9.69
N ILE A 53 -31.71 12.98 9.28
CA ILE A 53 -31.10 13.98 10.13
C ILE A 53 -31.81 15.32 9.88
N PRO A 54 -32.65 15.79 10.81
CA PRO A 54 -33.21 17.13 10.74
C PRO A 54 -32.17 18.16 11.17
N VAL A 55 -31.89 19.12 10.28
CA VAL A 55 -31.05 20.28 10.55
C VAL A 55 -31.93 21.52 10.56
N THR A 56 -32.16 22.08 11.74
CA THR A 56 -32.84 23.36 11.89
C THR A 56 -31.91 24.49 11.48
N TYR A 57 -32.45 25.54 10.87
CA TYR A 57 -31.70 26.76 10.60
C TYR A 57 -32.46 27.99 11.06
N ASP A 58 -31.69 29.00 11.46
CA ASP A 58 -32.17 30.32 11.84
C ASP A 58 -31.45 31.38 11.00
N PHE A 59 -32.19 32.37 10.51
CA PHE A 59 -31.61 33.47 9.75
C PHE A 59 -32.10 34.85 10.19
N VAL A 60 -31.25 35.86 9.99
CA VAL A 60 -31.51 37.26 10.37
C VAL A 60 -31.24 38.20 9.19
N ALA A 61 -32.23 39.02 8.84
CA ALA A 61 -32.15 40.07 7.81
C ALA A 61 -31.66 39.57 6.43
N LEU A 62 -31.82 38.27 6.15
CA LEU A 62 -31.38 37.65 4.89
C LEU A 62 -32.40 37.91 3.78
N SER A 63 -31.98 38.10 2.52
CA SER A 63 -32.92 38.14 1.40
C SER A 63 -33.24 36.73 0.89
N ARG A 64 -34.39 36.52 0.25
CA ARG A 64 -34.74 35.22 -0.36
C ARG A 64 -33.68 34.75 -1.36
N ARG A 65 -33.20 35.67 -2.21
CA ARG A 65 -32.16 35.37 -3.21
C ARG A 65 -30.84 34.96 -2.56
N GLU A 66 -30.48 35.60 -1.45
CA GLU A 66 -29.27 35.25 -0.72
C GLU A 66 -29.39 33.87 -0.05
N PHE A 67 -30.55 33.58 0.53
CA PHE A 67 -30.87 32.28 1.09
C PHE A 67 -30.79 31.17 0.02
N GLU A 68 -31.45 31.35 -1.12
CA GLU A 68 -31.40 30.42 -2.25
C GLU A 68 -29.97 30.23 -2.77
N ARG A 69 -29.17 31.30 -2.85
CA ARG A 69 -27.77 31.24 -3.27
C ARG A 69 -26.91 30.42 -2.30
N GLN A 70 -27.10 30.58 -1.00
CA GLN A 70 -26.33 29.83 0.01
C GLN A 70 -26.73 28.35 0.05
N LEU A 71 -28.00 28.03 -0.19
CA LEU A 71 -28.48 26.64 -0.23
C LEU A 71 -28.31 25.96 -1.60
N ALA A 72 -27.90 26.69 -2.63
CA ALA A 72 -27.70 26.16 -3.98
C ALA A 72 -26.90 24.83 -4.03
N PRO A 73 -25.80 24.64 -3.26
CA PRO A 73 -25.06 23.37 -3.28
C PRO A 73 -25.89 22.15 -2.86
N LEU A 74 -26.95 22.34 -2.06
CA LEU A 74 -27.86 21.27 -1.65
C LEU A 74 -28.77 20.79 -2.79
N LEU A 75 -29.08 21.68 -3.74
CA LEU A 75 -30.06 21.43 -4.80
C LEU A 75 -29.46 20.67 -6.00
N TYR A 76 -28.16 20.82 -6.24
CA TYR A 76 -27.51 20.30 -7.44
C TYR A 76 -26.92 18.89 -7.29
N SER A 77 -27.00 18.26 -6.11
CA SER A 77 -26.48 16.91 -5.92
C SER A 77 -27.45 15.85 -6.48
N SER A 78 -27.02 15.12 -7.51
CA SER A 78 -27.75 13.94 -8.04
C SER A 78 -27.70 12.76 -7.07
N ASP A 79 -26.59 12.60 -6.34
CA ASP A 79 -26.29 11.46 -5.47
C ASP A 79 -26.06 11.89 -4.02
N VAL A 80 -25.92 10.93 -3.10
CA VAL A 80 -25.52 11.19 -1.71
C VAL A 80 -24.16 11.90 -1.66
N GLN A 81 -24.04 12.89 -0.79
CA GLN A 81 -22.83 13.69 -0.60
C GLN A 81 -22.36 13.63 0.84
N LYS A 82 -21.09 13.96 1.07
CA LYS A 82 -20.55 14.12 2.43
C LYS A 82 -21.19 15.32 3.10
N LEU A 83 -21.83 15.09 4.24
CA LEU A 83 -22.39 16.08 5.15
C LEU A 83 -21.56 16.12 6.44
N ILE A 84 -20.94 17.26 6.73
CA ILE A 84 -20.25 17.53 8.00
C ILE A 84 -21.01 18.66 8.70
N ILE A 85 -21.23 18.50 10.00
CA ILE A 85 -21.91 19.49 10.84
C ILE A 85 -20.91 19.93 11.91
N ASP A 86 -20.77 21.25 12.11
CA ASP A 86 -19.73 21.88 12.91
C ASP A 86 -19.62 21.42 14.37
N ASP A 87 -20.69 20.87 14.95
CA ASP A 87 -20.70 20.38 16.33
C ASP A 87 -19.93 19.06 16.49
N ARG A 88 -19.72 18.31 15.40
CA ARG A 88 -18.80 17.15 15.30
C ARG A 88 -18.08 17.17 13.95
N PRO A 89 -17.03 17.99 13.82
CA PRO A 89 -16.31 18.16 12.55
C PRO A 89 -15.40 16.97 12.20
N ASP A 90 -15.18 16.06 13.14
CA ASP A 90 -14.40 14.83 13.03
C ASP A 90 -15.15 13.64 12.41
N GLU A 91 -16.47 13.78 12.22
CA GLU A 91 -17.31 12.80 11.55
C GLU A 91 -18.07 13.42 10.36
N PHE A 92 -18.45 12.56 9.41
CA PHE A 92 -19.30 12.93 8.28
C PHE A 92 -20.37 11.87 8.01
N TRP A 93 -21.43 12.28 7.32
CA TRP A 93 -22.57 11.44 6.95
C TRP A 93 -22.72 11.40 5.43
N TYR A 94 -23.03 10.24 4.83
CA TYR A 94 -23.44 10.17 3.43
C TYR A 94 -24.90 10.53 3.30
N ALA A 95 -25.18 11.78 2.95
CA ALA A 95 -26.50 12.36 3.06
C ALA A 95 -27.01 12.95 1.73
N LYS A 96 -28.33 12.98 1.58
CA LYS A 96 -29.02 13.69 0.50
C LYS A 96 -30.17 14.49 1.10
N VAL A 97 -30.41 15.69 0.58
CA VAL A 97 -31.58 16.47 1.00
C VAL A 97 -32.86 15.72 0.62
N ASP A 98 -33.77 15.65 1.58
CA ASP A 98 -35.09 15.02 1.44
C ASP A 98 -36.20 16.01 1.82
N GLY A 99 -37.30 15.95 1.09
CA GLY A 99 -38.45 16.83 1.29
C GLY A 99 -38.26 18.27 0.81
N LYS A 100 -38.91 19.21 1.50
CA LYS A 100 -39.04 20.62 1.12
C LYS A 100 -38.24 21.51 2.07
N ILE A 101 -37.58 22.53 1.52
CA ILE A 101 -36.93 23.60 2.30
C ILE A 101 -37.78 24.85 2.16
N ASP A 102 -38.25 25.40 3.29
CA ASP A 102 -39.14 26.55 3.34
C ASP A 102 -38.54 27.75 4.07
N MET A 103 -38.73 28.94 3.54
CA MET A 103 -38.25 30.17 4.20
C MET A 103 -39.39 30.83 4.97
N ASP A 104 -39.73 30.28 6.13
CA ASP A 104 -40.70 30.89 7.05
C ASP A 104 -40.08 32.07 7.79
N ARG A 105 -40.74 33.24 7.73
CA ARG A 105 -40.19 34.50 8.25
C ARG A 105 -41.22 35.30 9.03
N ALA A 106 -40.79 35.82 10.18
CA ALA A 106 -41.44 36.89 10.92
C ALA A 106 -40.50 38.11 11.00
N TYR A 107 -40.86 39.20 10.30
CA TYR A 107 -40.05 40.41 10.15
C TYR A 107 -38.65 40.15 9.58
N PHE A 108 -37.61 40.19 10.41
CA PHE A 108 -36.22 39.96 10.03
C PHE A 108 -35.71 38.58 10.43
N LEU A 109 -36.45 37.86 11.27
CA LEU A 109 -36.09 36.54 11.76
C LEU A 109 -36.85 35.48 10.98
N GLY A 110 -36.20 34.38 10.66
CA GLY A 110 -36.88 33.21 10.14
C GLY A 110 -36.17 31.94 10.52
N THR A 111 -36.92 30.85 10.47
CA THR A 111 -36.50 29.55 10.94
C THR A 111 -37.00 28.48 9.98
N GLY A 112 -36.34 27.34 9.91
CA GLY A 112 -36.85 26.20 9.15
C GLY A 112 -36.07 24.94 9.44
N THR A 113 -36.34 23.89 8.66
CA THR A 113 -35.67 22.59 8.81
C THR A 113 -35.33 22.02 7.45
N ILE A 114 -34.12 21.49 7.33
CA ILE A 114 -33.66 20.70 6.18
C ILE A 114 -33.54 19.26 6.67
N ASN A 115 -34.22 18.34 6.01
CA ASN A 115 -34.09 16.92 6.28
C ASN A 115 -33.01 16.34 5.39
N PHE A 116 -32.08 15.61 5.99
CA PHE A 116 -31.04 14.88 5.28
C PHE A 116 -31.28 13.39 5.43
N LEU A 117 -31.61 12.72 4.32
CA LEU A 117 -31.65 11.27 4.24
C LEU A 117 -30.23 10.73 4.23
N VAL A 118 -29.94 9.86 5.19
CA VAL A 118 -28.70 9.10 5.33
C VAL A 118 -29.04 7.62 5.12
N PRO A 119 -28.79 7.07 3.92
CA PRO A 119 -29.20 5.70 3.61
C PRO A 119 -28.54 4.62 4.47
N ASP A 120 -27.27 4.79 4.82
CA ASP A 120 -26.50 3.84 5.65
C ASP A 120 -26.74 4.02 7.16
N GLY A 121 -27.30 5.16 7.56
CA GLY A 121 -27.67 5.48 8.94
C GLY A 121 -26.48 5.63 9.90
N ILE A 122 -25.25 5.77 9.42
CA ILE A 122 -24.03 5.79 10.27
C ILE A 122 -23.14 6.99 9.99
N ALA A 123 -22.37 7.40 11.00
CA ALA A 123 -21.33 8.42 10.85
C ALA A 123 -19.99 7.75 10.50
N HIS A 124 -19.23 8.40 9.63
CA HIS A 124 -17.91 7.99 9.16
C HIS A 124 -16.85 8.97 9.66
N SER A 125 -15.65 8.49 10.01
CA SER A 125 -14.55 9.37 10.42
C SER A 125 -13.97 10.15 9.25
N VAL A 126 -13.64 11.43 9.44
CA VAL A 126 -12.83 12.20 8.48
C VAL A 126 -11.33 12.03 8.69
N ALA A 127 -10.92 11.29 9.73
CA ALA A 127 -9.53 11.17 10.12
C ALA A 127 -8.68 10.57 8.99
N THR A 128 -7.60 11.27 8.68
CA THR A 128 -6.53 10.78 7.80
C THR A 128 -5.22 10.99 8.52
N GLN A 129 -4.28 10.06 8.33
CA GLN A 129 -2.92 10.22 8.79
C GLN A 129 -2.00 9.97 7.61
N THR A 130 -1.05 10.89 7.41
CA THR A 130 0.03 10.70 6.46
C THR A 130 1.27 10.32 7.25
N ALA A 131 1.94 9.25 6.82
CA ALA A 131 3.28 8.94 7.25
C ALA A 131 4.20 9.01 6.03
N ASP A 132 5.38 9.59 6.25
CA ASP A 132 6.49 9.49 5.32
C ASP A 132 7.48 8.53 5.96
N ASN A 133 7.94 7.55 5.18
CA ASN A 133 8.99 6.63 5.62
C ASN A 133 10.37 7.32 5.67
N MET A 134 10.45 8.64 5.51
CA MET A 134 11.64 9.45 5.74
C MET A 134 11.29 10.72 6.51
N PRO A 135 11.02 10.65 7.83
CA PRO A 135 10.71 11.85 8.63
C PRO A 135 11.82 12.91 8.62
N TYR A 136 13.04 12.53 8.18
CA TYR A 136 14.22 13.39 8.10
C TYR A 136 14.71 13.63 6.66
N LYS A 137 13.86 13.44 5.64
CA LYS A 137 14.23 13.58 4.21
C LYS A 137 14.91 14.91 3.86
N ASP A 138 14.46 16.00 4.47
CA ASP A 138 14.99 17.35 4.21
C ASP A 138 16.11 17.75 5.19
N VAL A 139 16.51 16.83 6.08
CA VAL A 139 17.58 17.05 7.04
C VAL A 139 18.83 16.33 6.53
N PRO A 140 20.01 16.98 6.50
CA PRO A 140 21.26 16.31 6.16
C PRO A 140 21.49 15.03 6.96
N VAL A 141 21.87 13.95 6.26
CA VAL A 141 22.14 12.63 6.83
C VAL A 141 23.14 12.76 7.99
N ASN A 142 22.75 12.24 9.16
CA ASN A 142 23.66 12.15 10.29
C ASN A 142 24.64 11.02 10.05
N LEU A 143 25.93 11.33 10.00
CA LEU A 143 27.01 10.38 9.77
C LEU A 143 27.38 9.59 11.03
N LEU A 144 26.89 9.95 12.22
CA LEU A 144 27.12 9.19 13.46
C LEU A 144 26.10 8.06 13.62
N LYS A 145 26.58 6.82 13.80
CA LYS A 145 25.75 5.63 14.03
C LYS A 145 25.47 5.47 15.52
N GLY A 146 24.24 5.10 15.89
CA GLY A 146 23.82 4.88 17.28
C GLY A 146 23.61 6.17 18.07
N SER A 147 23.41 7.31 17.39
CA SER A 147 23.31 8.62 18.04
C SER A 147 21.92 8.94 18.62
N GLY A 148 20.98 8.00 18.48
CA GLY A 148 19.59 8.09 18.96
C GLY A 148 19.46 8.21 20.47
N GLU A 149 20.25 7.44 21.20
CA GLU A 149 20.17 7.36 22.64
C GLU A 149 21.22 8.26 23.33
N PRO A 150 20.85 8.92 24.45
CA PRO A 150 21.80 9.65 25.28
C PRO A 150 22.94 8.75 25.79
N GLN A 151 24.13 9.30 25.74
CA GLN A 151 25.38 8.63 26.09
C GLN A 151 25.86 9.12 27.46
N THR A 152 26.04 8.22 28.41
CA THR A 152 26.45 8.55 29.78
C THR A 152 27.91 8.20 30.01
N VAL A 153 28.70 9.19 30.40
CA VAL A 153 30.12 9.04 30.73
C VAL A 153 30.25 8.89 32.24
N ALA A 154 30.79 7.75 32.68
CA ALA A 154 30.93 7.43 34.10
C ALA A 154 31.90 8.39 34.84
N ALA A 155 31.65 8.61 36.13
CA ALA A 155 32.46 9.48 36.98
C ALA A 155 33.94 9.03 37.06
N GLN A 156 34.85 10.00 37.12
CA GLN A 156 36.29 9.80 37.34
C GLN A 156 37.02 8.91 36.32
N VAL A 157 36.46 8.68 35.13
CA VAL A 157 37.13 7.93 34.05
C VAL A 157 37.75 8.89 33.03
N TRP A 158 39.02 8.66 32.68
CA TRP A 158 39.64 9.22 31.48
C TRP A 158 39.39 8.20 30.36
N GLY A 159 38.31 8.39 29.59
CA GLY A 159 37.90 7.39 28.60
C GLY A 159 37.31 8.03 27.36
N ASP A 160 37.43 7.29 26.25
CA ASP A 160 36.69 7.55 25.00
C ASP A 160 35.27 6.99 25.06
N ASP A 161 34.93 6.22 26.10
CA ASP A 161 33.64 5.53 26.23
C ASP A 161 32.61 6.35 27.03
N PRO A 162 31.34 6.36 26.57
CA PRO A 162 30.86 5.82 25.30
C PRO A 162 31.35 6.62 24.08
N HIS A 163 31.47 5.93 22.95
CA HIS A 163 31.78 6.50 21.63
C HIS A 163 30.76 6.07 20.58
N LEU A 164 30.66 6.83 19.49
CA LEU A 164 29.83 6.53 18.32
C LEU A 164 30.71 6.36 17.08
N SER A 165 30.34 5.46 16.17
CA SER A 165 31.08 5.28 14.92
C SER A 165 30.67 6.35 13.91
N LEU A 166 31.65 7.02 13.32
CA LEU A 166 31.47 7.95 12.22
C LEU A 166 31.51 7.21 10.88
N ASP A 167 30.44 7.34 10.09
CA ASP A 167 30.40 6.86 8.72
C ASP A 167 31.18 7.78 7.79
N THR A 168 32.31 7.28 7.30
CA THR A 168 33.19 8.01 6.39
C THR A 168 32.96 7.65 4.92
N SER A 169 32.01 6.75 4.61
CA SER A 169 31.83 6.20 3.26
C SER A 169 31.50 7.27 2.21
N SER A 170 30.81 8.35 2.61
CA SER A 170 30.45 9.47 1.75
C SER A 170 31.44 10.65 1.79
N LEU A 171 32.43 10.63 2.69
CA LEU A 171 33.35 11.75 2.93
C LEU A 171 34.52 11.75 1.96
N LYS A 172 34.90 12.93 1.49
CA LYS A 172 36.05 13.16 0.59
C LYS A 172 37.01 14.18 1.20
N ILE A 173 38.28 14.07 0.84
CA ILE A 173 39.29 15.08 1.22
C ILE A 173 38.85 16.44 0.67
N GLY A 174 38.76 17.42 1.56
CA GLY A 174 38.30 18.79 1.28
C GLY A 174 36.85 19.07 1.66
N ASP A 175 36.04 18.05 1.96
CA ASP A 175 34.68 18.26 2.47
C ASP A 175 34.74 18.99 3.81
N THR A 176 33.77 19.83 4.13
CA THR A 176 33.63 20.38 5.48
C THR A 176 32.50 19.65 6.18
N VAL A 177 32.74 19.18 7.40
CA VAL A 177 31.78 18.44 8.21
C VAL A 177 31.48 19.25 9.47
N SER A 178 30.21 19.56 9.67
CA SER A 178 29.68 20.16 10.88
C SER A 178 29.37 19.08 11.91
N PHE A 179 29.76 19.31 13.15
CA PHE A 179 29.48 18.47 14.30
C PHE A 179 28.67 19.26 15.32
N GLN A 180 27.66 18.62 15.88
CA GLN A 180 26.82 19.16 16.94
C GLN A 180 26.71 18.14 18.07
N VAL A 181 26.70 18.60 19.31
CA VAL A 181 26.42 17.75 20.48
C VAL A 181 25.84 18.59 21.60
N LYS A 182 24.91 18.03 22.36
CA LYS A 182 24.39 18.62 23.60
C LYS A 182 24.99 17.90 24.79
N VAL A 183 25.56 18.64 25.73
CA VAL A 183 26.15 18.10 26.95
C VAL A 183 25.45 18.68 28.17
N ASP A 184 25.11 17.83 29.12
CA ASP A 184 24.43 18.19 30.36
C ASP A 184 25.11 17.51 31.56
N GLY A 185 25.13 18.19 32.71
CA GLY A 185 25.57 17.61 33.99
C GLY A 185 27.06 17.77 34.32
N VAL A 186 27.82 18.52 33.50
CA VAL A 186 29.23 18.81 33.78
C VAL A 186 29.34 19.86 34.90
N LYS A 187 30.13 19.60 35.94
CA LYS A 187 30.25 20.47 37.12
C LYS A 187 31.58 21.21 37.22
N ASP A 188 32.68 20.46 37.21
CA ASP A 188 33.99 20.96 37.68
C ASP A 188 35.06 21.04 36.58
N THR A 189 34.67 20.77 35.32
CA THR A 189 35.60 20.77 34.18
C THR A 189 34.94 21.26 32.90
N ASN A 190 35.73 21.40 31.84
CA ASN A 190 35.23 21.52 30.48
C ASN A 190 35.39 20.19 29.75
N VAL A 191 34.58 19.98 28.73
CA VAL A 191 34.64 18.88 27.78
C VAL A 191 35.11 19.37 26.40
N PHE A 192 35.50 18.42 25.56
CA PHE A 192 35.73 18.63 24.14
C PHE A 192 35.26 17.41 23.36
N VAL A 193 35.00 17.59 22.07
CA VAL A 193 34.74 16.50 21.14
C VAL A 193 36.04 16.04 20.51
N GLY A 194 36.20 14.72 20.40
CA GLY A 194 37.30 14.09 19.69
C GLY A 194 36.87 13.08 18.66
N LEU A 195 37.79 12.80 17.72
CA LEU A 195 37.75 11.63 16.84
C LEU A 195 38.98 10.79 17.16
N ASN A 196 38.82 9.52 17.54
CA ASN A 196 39.92 8.62 17.94
C ASN A 196 40.89 9.29 18.92
N SER A 197 40.37 9.82 20.03
CA SER A 197 41.14 10.58 21.02
C SER A 197 41.74 11.93 20.56
N GLN A 198 41.69 12.28 19.28
CA GLN A 198 42.18 13.57 18.78
C GLN A 198 41.11 14.65 18.95
N LYS A 199 41.42 15.69 19.72
CA LYS A 199 40.52 16.84 19.93
C LYS A 199 40.26 17.59 18.63
N ILE A 200 38.99 17.79 18.30
CA ILE A 200 38.55 18.52 17.10
C ILE A 200 37.74 19.79 17.39
N SER A 201 37.23 19.95 18.62
CA SER A 201 36.44 21.13 19.02
C SER A 201 37.20 22.05 19.99
N PRO A 202 36.75 23.30 20.19
CA PRO A 202 37.06 24.08 21.39
C PRO A 202 36.58 23.39 22.69
N LEU A 203 37.00 23.92 23.84
CA LEU A 203 36.47 23.48 25.14
C LEU A 203 35.11 24.13 25.42
N PHE A 204 34.19 23.38 26.02
CA PHE A 204 32.86 23.84 26.43
C PHE A 204 32.42 23.04 27.68
N SER A 205 31.34 23.40 28.36
CA SER A 205 30.96 22.74 29.62
C SER A 205 29.53 22.20 29.61
N ASN A 206 28.53 23.04 29.35
CA ASN A 206 27.14 22.61 29.28
C ASN A 206 26.43 23.30 28.11
N GLY A 207 25.38 22.66 27.60
CA GLY A 207 24.57 23.17 26.51
C GLY A 207 24.89 22.51 25.17
N MET A 208 24.30 23.06 24.12
CA MET A 208 24.48 22.59 22.76
C MET A 208 25.61 23.35 22.09
N GLU A 209 26.58 22.60 21.57
CA GLU A 209 27.70 23.15 20.83
C GLU A 209 27.67 22.70 19.38
N THR A 210 28.22 23.55 18.51
CA THR A 210 28.35 23.28 17.09
C THR A 210 29.67 23.84 16.58
N PHE A 211 30.38 23.04 15.80
CA PHE A 211 31.62 23.43 15.14
C PHE A 211 31.75 22.70 13.82
N ALA A 212 32.65 23.15 12.96
CA ALA A 212 32.89 22.51 11.67
C ALA A 212 34.39 22.32 11.45
N ILE A 213 34.75 21.21 10.83
CA ILE A 213 36.13 20.90 10.45
C ILE A 213 36.17 20.53 8.97
N THR A 214 37.23 20.93 8.29
CA THR A 214 37.49 20.43 6.94
C THR A 214 38.12 19.05 7.04
N TRP A 215 37.52 18.07 6.36
CA TRP A 215 38.00 16.71 6.22
C TRP A 215 39.31 16.70 5.45
N THR A 216 40.42 16.74 6.18
CA THR A 216 41.76 16.74 5.60
C THR A 216 42.28 15.32 5.41
N LYS A 217 43.41 15.19 4.73
CA LYS A 217 44.13 13.91 4.65
C LYS A 217 44.48 13.37 6.04
N GLU A 218 44.82 14.23 7.00
CA GLU A 218 45.15 13.83 8.37
C GLU A 218 43.97 13.14 9.09
N LEU A 219 42.74 13.64 8.89
CA LEU A 219 41.53 13.04 9.46
C LEU A 219 41.15 11.74 8.74
N PHE A 220 41.33 11.70 7.41
CA PHE A 220 41.07 10.51 6.60
C PHE A 220 42.05 9.36 6.93
N ASP A 221 43.27 9.67 7.36
CA ASP A 221 44.31 8.70 7.72
C ASP A 221 44.17 8.19 9.18
N LEU A 222 43.14 8.59 9.94
CA LEU A 222 42.85 8.05 11.27
C LEU A 222 42.53 6.53 11.20
N PRO A 223 42.90 5.75 12.23
CA PRO A 223 42.62 4.31 12.25
C PRO A 223 41.10 4.05 12.21
N LEU A 224 40.67 3.12 11.37
CA LEU A 224 39.25 2.71 11.31
C LEU A 224 38.94 1.64 12.38
N PRO A 225 37.77 1.71 13.04
CA PRO A 225 36.71 2.69 12.87
C PRO A 225 37.07 4.08 13.43
N ILE A 226 36.53 5.14 12.84
CA ILE A 226 36.64 6.49 13.43
C ILE A 226 35.54 6.62 14.49
N GLU A 227 35.96 6.83 15.73
CA GLU A 227 35.14 6.91 16.92
C GLU A 227 34.99 8.36 17.36
N PHE A 228 33.76 8.84 17.40
CA PHE A 228 33.35 10.12 17.96
C PHE A 228 33.06 9.99 19.44
N SER A 229 33.66 10.84 20.26
CA SER A 229 33.41 10.87 21.70
C SER A 229 33.43 12.29 22.26
N VAL A 230 32.74 12.49 23.39
CA VAL A 230 32.84 13.71 24.22
C VAL A 230 33.70 13.39 25.43
N LYS A 231 34.84 14.06 25.57
CA LYS A 231 35.84 13.77 26.59
C LYS A 231 35.96 14.91 27.59
N PRO A 232 36.18 14.61 28.89
CA PRO A 232 36.43 15.65 29.87
C PRO A 232 37.91 16.09 29.82
N ALA A 233 38.16 17.38 30.07
CA ALA A 233 39.52 17.94 30.10
C ALA A 233 40.25 17.67 31.44
N ALA A 234 39.52 17.23 32.46
CA ALA A 234 40.02 16.83 33.77
C ALA A 234 39.03 15.85 34.42
N LEU A 235 39.41 15.17 35.51
CA LEU A 235 38.49 14.32 36.26
C LEU A 235 37.24 15.10 36.67
N THR A 236 36.07 14.50 36.46
CA THR A 236 34.76 15.09 36.76
C THR A 236 33.78 14.01 37.22
N ASP A 237 32.66 14.45 37.79
CA ASP A 237 31.48 13.62 38.00
C ASP A 237 30.89 13.12 36.68
N GLU A 238 29.98 12.16 36.79
CA GLU A 238 29.18 11.64 35.69
C GLU A 238 28.47 12.77 34.93
N TYR A 239 28.48 12.69 33.60
CA TYR A 239 27.75 13.60 32.73
C TYR A 239 27.16 12.84 31.55
N THR A 240 26.18 13.46 30.89
CA THR A 240 25.50 12.87 29.74
C THR A 240 25.67 13.77 28.54
N TRP A 241 25.85 13.17 27.37
CA TRP A 241 25.80 13.87 26.10
C TRP A 241 24.77 13.22 25.17
N SER A 242 24.12 14.02 24.35
CA SER A 242 22.98 13.62 23.51
C SER A 242 22.92 14.47 22.26
N GLN A 243 22.01 14.15 21.34
CA GLN A 243 21.80 14.90 20.11
C GLN A 243 23.10 15.08 19.30
N ALA A 244 23.96 14.06 19.31
CA ALA A 244 25.22 14.08 18.60
C ALA A 244 24.98 13.90 17.09
N LYS A 245 25.48 14.84 16.30
CA LYS A 245 25.32 14.83 14.84
C LYS A 245 26.62 15.18 14.14
N ALA A 246 26.90 14.48 13.05
CA ALA A 246 27.91 14.87 12.07
C ALA A 246 27.24 14.96 10.69
N ALA A 247 27.42 16.08 9.98
CA ALA A 247 26.81 16.28 8.67
C ALA A 247 27.72 17.10 7.75
N ILE A 248 27.75 16.74 6.47
CA ILE A 248 28.48 17.49 5.45
C ILE A 248 27.88 18.90 5.32
N GLY A 249 28.73 19.91 5.40
CA GLY A 249 28.38 21.33 5.38
C GLY A 249 29.10 22.13 6.47
N THR A 250 28.90 23.44 6.45
CA THR A 250 29.51 24.39 7.38
C THR A 250 28.63 24.74 8.58
N THR A 251 27.37 24.32 8.57
CA THR A 251 26.37 24.65 9.58
C THR A 251 25.65 23.40 10.03
N ALA A 252 25.49 23.21 11.34
CA ALA A 252 24.71 22.10 11.86
C ALA A 252 23.22 22.37 11.68
N SER A 253 22.53 21.42 11.04
CA SER A 253 21.08 21.29 11.13
C SER A 253 20.71 20.72 12.50
N PRO A 254 19.43 20.80 12.92
CA PRO A 254 18.95 20.06 14.08
C PRO A 254 19.33 18.57 13.99
N TRP A 255 19.53 17.97 15.16
CA TRP A 255 19.80 16.54 15.26
C TRP A 255 18.75 15.71 14.52
N SER A 256 19.21 14.66 13.84
CA SER A 256 18.39 13.63 13.22
C SER A 256 19.08 12.28 13.43
N PRO A 257 18.34 11.17 13.54
CA PRO A 257 18.91 9.84 13.55
C PRO A 257 19.64 9.53 12.23
N ASN A 258 20.49 8.52 12.24
CA ASN A 258 21.13 7.97 11.05
C ASN A 258 20.16 7.01 10.34
N PRO A 259 20.10 6.92 9.01
CA PRO A 259 19.30 5.90 8.30
C PRO A 259 19.56 4.44 8.71
N ALA A 260 20.73 4.15 9.31
CA ALA A 260 21.05 2.85 9.88
C ALA A 260 20.48 2.63 11.30
N ASP A 261 19.98 3.67 11.96
CA ASP A 261 19.39 3.60 13.31
C ASP A 261 17.89 3.23 13.19
N PRO A 262 17.36 2.31 14.03
CA PRO A 262 15.95 1.90 14.00
C PRO A 262 14.95 3.05 14.18
N GLU A 263 15.34 4.09 14.92
CA GLU A 263 14.52 5.28 15.19
C GLU A 263 14.36 6.21 13.98
N TYR A 264 15.11 5.98 12.90
CA TYR A 264 14.99 6.77 11.67
C TYR A 264 13.66 6.54 10.95
N TYR A 265 13.08 5.35 11.12
CA TYR A 265 11.82 4.96 10.51
C TYR A 265 10.75 4.80 11.60
N THR A 266 9.64 5.52 11.47
CA THR A 266 8.48 5.30 12.33
C THR A 266 7.58 4.26 11.67
N ASP A 267 7.65 3.01 12.12
CA ASP A 267 6.96 1.88 11.48
C ASP A 267 5.48 1.75 11.90
N THR A 268 4.97 2.68 12.71
CA THR A 268 3.61 2.62 13.26
C THR A 268 2.84 3.91 12.97
N ILE A 269 1.67 3.74 12.35
CA ILE A 269 0.71 4.81 12.08
C ILE A 269 -0.53 4.55 12.91
N THR A 270 -0.98 5.54 13.70
CA THR A 270 -2.24 5.47 14.45
C THR A 270 -3.27 6.38 13.81
N VAL A 271 -4.44 5.83 13.45
CA VAL A 271 -5.55 6.59 12.86
C VAL A 271 -6.79 6.44 13.75
N PRO A 272 -7.27 7.52 14.40
CA PRO A 272 -8.47 7.44 15.23
C PRO A 272 -9.73 7.37 14.36
N ASN A 273 -10.58 6.38 14.60
CA ASN A 273 -11.92 6.32 14.01
C ASN A 273 -12.91 7.06 14.93
N ALA A 274 -13.26 8.30 14.59
CA ALA A 274 -14.28 9.08 15.29
C ALA A 274 -15.72 8.72 14.86
N GLY A 275 -15.87 7.89 13.81
CA GLY A 275 -17.17 7.45 13.32
C GLY A 275 -17.83 6.43 14.25
N THR A 276 -19.11 6.13 13.98
CA THR A 276 -19.93 5.22 14.81
C THR A 276 -19.92 3.77 14.33
N TYR A 277 -19.20 3.47 13.25
CA TYR A 277 -19.15 2.14 12.65
C TYR A 277 -17.70 1.72 12.37
N PRO A 278 -17.36 0.42 12.47
CA PRO A 278 -16.07 -0.07 12.03
C PRO A 278 -15.83 0.29 10.56
N SER A 279 -14.76 1.01 10.28
CA SER A 279 -14.38 1.39 8.92
C SER A 279 -13.08 0.71 8.56
N GLU A 280 -13.01 0.18 7.34
CA GLU A 280 -11.77 -0.34 6.78
C GLU A 280 -10.85 0.84 6.42
N PRO A 281 -9.54 0.77 6.70
CA PRO A 281 -8.62 1.83 6.36
C PRO A 281 -8.46 1.91 4.83
N VAL A 282 -8.52 3.13 4.29
CA VAL A 282 -8.13 3.39 2.90
C VAL A 282 -6.66 3.75 2.89
N ILE A 283 -5.82 2.85 2.36
CA ILE A 283 -4.37 3.04 2.29
C ILE A 283 -4.01 3.59 0.91
N THR A 284 -3.45 4.79 0.87
CA THR A 284 -2.83 5.35 -0.34
C THR A 284 -1.33 5.41 -0.12
N ALA A 285 -0.57 4.67 -0.92
CA ALA A 285 0.89 4.71 -0.89
C ALA A 285 1.42 5.37 -2.17
N THR A 286 2.40 6.25 -2.01
CA THR A 286 3.14 6.85 -3.14
C THR A 286 4.57 6.37 -3.09
N VAL A 287 4.94 5.51 -4.04
CA VAL A 287 6.28 4.94 -4.20
C VAL A 287 7.13 5.91 -5.02
N ASN A 288 8.19 6.45 -4.43
CA ASN A 288 9.04 7.49 -5.04
C ASN A 288 10.35 6.94 -5.65
N GLY A 289 10.54 5.62 -5.68
CA GLY A 289 11.72 4.93 -6.18
C GLY A 289 11.43 3.47 -6.56
N ASP A 290 12.48 2.65 -6.71
CA ASP A 290 12.32 1.20 -6.86
C ASP A 290 12.05 0.56 -5.49
N ASP A 291 10.78 0.32 -5.16
CA ASP A 291 10.36 -0.42 -3.96
C ASP A 291 9.92 -1.84 -4.35
N GLY A 292 10.62 -2.86 -3.84
CA GLY A 292 10.31 -4.28 -4.08
C GLY A 292 9.13 -4.81 -3.25
N VAL A 293 8.79 -4.14 -2.15
CA VAL A 293 7.69 -4.54 -1.26
C VAL A 293 7.07 -3.37 -0.51
N LEU A 294 5.75 -3.36 -0.41
CA LEU A 294 4.96 -2.54 0.51
C LEU A 294 4.13 -3.46 1.39
N THR A 295 4.31 -3.38 2.70
CA THR A 295 3.56 -4.19 3.67
C THR A 295 2.90 -3.31 4.71
N ALA A 296 1.60 -3.51 4.96
CA ALA A 296 0.87 -2.93 6.08
C ALA A 296 0.40 -4.07 7.00
N ILE A 297 0.71 -3.96 8.29
CA ILE A 297 0.38 -4.95 9.31
C ILE A 297 -0.42 -4.24 10.40
N ASN A 298 -1.55 -4.82 10.81
CA ASN A 298 -2.28 -4.31 11.98
C ASN A 298 -1.84 -5.01 13.28
N ASP A 299 -2.25 -4.47 14.42
CA ASP A 299 -1.98 -5.00 15.76
C ASP A 299 -2.55 -6.42 16.01
N GLN A 300 -3.49 -6.86 15.18
CA GLN A 300 -4.06 -8.21 15.18
C GLN A 300 -3.30 -9.20 14.28
N GLY A 301 -2.24 -8.77 13.59
CA GLY A 301 -1.44 -9.60 12.70
C GLY A 301 -2.03 -9.84 11.31
N SER A 302 -3.06 -9.09 10.91
CA SER A 302 -3.54 -9.07 9.52
C SER A 302 -2.56 -8.31 8.63
N VAL A 303 -2.33 -8.81 7.42
CA VAL A 303 -1.29 -8.31 6.50
C VAL A 303 -1.88 -7.95 5.14
N LEU A 304 -1.56 -6.75 4.66
CA LEU A 304 -1.68 -6.36 3.26
C LEU A 304 -0.28 -6.20 2.68
N GLN A 305 0.09 -7.02 1.70
CA GLN A 305 1.43 -7.01 1.10
C GLN A 305 1.32 -6.89 -0.42
N PHE A 306 2.08 -5.96 -0.98
CA PHE A 306 2.24 -5.75 -2.41
C PHE A 306 3.72 -5.86 -2.76
N GLY A 307 4.07 -6.78 -3.66
CA GLY A 307 5.46 -7.11 -3.95
C GLY A 307 5.99 -8.28 -3.11
N SER A 308 7.31 -8.44 -3.10
CA SER A 308 7.98 -9.60 -2.53
C SER A 308 8.94 -9.15 -1.41
N PRO A 309 8.84 -9.67 -0.18
CA PRO A 309 9.78 -9.38 0.89
C PRO A 309 11.22 -9.75 0.51
N ASP A 310 11.39 -10.74 -0.36
CA ASP A 310 12.69 -11.14 -0.90
C ASP A 310 13.27 -10.16 -1.94
N GLU A 311 12.50 -9.15 -2.37
CA GLU A 311 12.95 -8.04 -3.24
C GLU A 311 13.36 -6.81 -2.40
N THR A 312 13.78 -7.05 -1.15
CA THR A 312 14.53 -6.05 -0.37
C THR A 312 15.76 -5.64 -1.19
N ASP A 313 16.00 -4.34 -1.31
CA ASP A 313 16.98 -3.72 -2.22
C ASP A 313 18.34 -4.46 -2.26
N GLY A 314 18.78 -4.82 -3.47
CA GLY A 314 20.07 -5.52 -3.70
C GLY A 314 20.05 -6.81 -4.54
N PHE A 315 18.89 -7.37 -4.89
CA PHE A 315 18.81 -8.61 -5.70
C PHE A 315 17.88 -8.50 -6.91
N VAL A 316 18.44 -8.54 -8.12
CA VAL A 316 17.66 -8.64 -9.36
C VAL A 316 17.29 -10.11 -9.59
N LYS A 317 16.02 -10.48 -9.32
CA LYS A 317 15.49 -11.79 -9.75
C LYS A 317 15.22 -11.78 -11.27
N GLN A 318 15.49 -12.90 -11.95
CA GLN A 318 15.16 -13.06 -13.37
C GLN A 318 13.64 -13.08 -13.56
N LYS A 319 13.11 -12.15 -14.36
CA LYS A 319 11.69 -12.08 -14.70
C LYS A 319 11.28 -13.28 -15.55
N SER A 320 10.09 -13.83 -15.31
CA SER A 320 9.49 -14.82 -16.21
C SER A 320 9.21 -14.20 -17.58
N GLU A 321 9.60 -14.87 -18.65
CA GLU A 321 9.45 -14.41 -20.03
C GLU A 321 8.41 -15.26 -20.77
N ARG A 322 7.49 -14.62 -21.50
CA ARG A 322 6.56 -15.32 -22.40
C ARG A 322 7.23 -15.57 -23.75
N VAL A 323 7.75 -16.78 -23.94
CA VAL A 323 8.47 -17.18 -25.15
C VAL A 323 7.57 -17.74 -26.26
N TYR A 324 6.36 -18.17 -25.91
CA TYR A 324 5.41 -18.80 -26.83
C TYR A 324 3.99 -18.31 -26.54
N HIS A 325 3.25 -17.87 -27.57
CA HIS A 325 1.87 -17.43 -27.42
C HIS A 325 1.11 -17.66 -28.73
N LEU A 326 0.05 -18.49 -28.65
CA LEU A 326 -0.92 -18.63 -29.73
C LEU A 326 -2.21 -17.96 -29.26
N ASP A 327 -2.68 -16.97 -30.03
CA ASP A 327 -3.86 -16.19 -29.64
C ASP A 327 -5.19 -16.86 -29.97
N PHE A 328 -5.19 -17.90 -30.81
CA PHE A 328 -6.37 -18.63 -31.28
C PHE A 328 -7.54 -17.73 -31.76
N ASN A 329 -7.21 -16.57 -32.35
CA ASN A 329 -8.16 -15.74 -33.09
C ASN A 329 -8.22 -16.15 -34.57
N GLN A 330 -7.19 -16.84 -35.04
CA GLN A 330 -7.06 -17.39 -36.39
C GLN A 330 -6.17 -18.64 -36.34
N THR A 331 -6.03 -19.34 -37.48
CA THR A 331 -5.10 -20.46 -37.59
C THR A 331 -3.68 -20.03 -37.22
N PRO A 332 -3.06 -20.62 -36.19
CA PRO A 332 -1.74 -20.20 -35.74
C PRO A 332 -0.65 -20.51 -36.77
N THR A 333 0.37 -19.65 -36.83
CA THR A 333 1.58 -19.85 -37.65
C THR A 333 2.68 -20.52 -36.84
N GLY A 334 3.63 -21.18 -37.52
CA GLY A 334 4.78 -21.82 -36.85
C GLY A 334 4.44 -23.11 -36.08
N VAL A 335 3.26 -23.69 -36.33
CA VAL A 335 2.82 -24.98 -35.79
C VAL A 335 2.62 -25.99 -36.91
N THR A 336 2.79 -27.28 -36.60
CA THR A 336 2.47 -28.39 -37.49
C THR A 336 1.09 -28.92 -37.14
N LEU A 337 0.15 -28.82 -38.07
CA LEU A 337 -1.21 -29.34 -37.92
C LEU A 337 -1.32 -30.75 -38.50
N ASN A 338 -2.01 -31.65 -37.79
CA ASN A 338 -2.39 -32.99 -38.25
C ASN A 338 -1.25 -33.91 -38.71
N ASN A 339 0.00 -33.53 -38.41
CA ASN A 339 1.19 -34.28 -38.76
C ASN A 339 2.29 -34.06 -37.69
N GLY A 340 1.85 -33.84 -36.45
CA GLY A 340 2.72 -33.61 -35.31
C GLY A 340 3.30 -34.90 -34.76
N VAL A 341 4.33 -34.77 -33.91
CA VAL A 341 4.87 -35.90 -33.14
C VAL A 341 3.81 -36.35 -32.15
N THR A 342 3.42 -37.62 -32.17
CA THR A 342 2.40 -38.19 -31.26
C THR A 342 3.04 -39.22 -30.32
N ALA A 343 2.69 -39.18 -29.03
CA ALA A 343 3.10 -40.23 -28.08
C ALA A 343 2.32 -41.54 -28.30
N PHE A 344 1.18 -41.46 -28.99
CA PHE A 344 0.24 -42.57 -29.18
C PHE A 344 -0.05 -42.74 -30.67
N PRO A 345 0.84 -43.42 -31.42
CA PRO A 345 0.64 -43.71 -32.84
C PRO A 345 -0.43 -44.79 -33.09
N TYR A 346 -0.74 -45.62 -32.09
CA TYR A 346 -1.71 -46.71 -32.18
C TYR A 346 -2.83 -46.59 -31.14
N TYR A 347 -3.96 -47.22 -31.43
CA TYR A 347 -5.11 -47.34 -30.53
C TYR A 347 -4.76 -48.10 -29.24
N GLU A 348 -5.29 -47.71 -28.08
CA GLU A 348 -4.91 -48.27 -26.77
C GLU A 348 -5.27 -49.76 -26.59
N HIS A 349 -6.14 -50.32 -27.45
CA HIS A 349 -6.57 -51.73 -27.41
C HIS A 349 -6.41 -52.46 -28.75
N GLY A 350 -5.42 -52.09 -29.57
CA GLY A 350 -5.17 -52.74 -30.86
C GLY A 350 -3.93 -52.23 -31.61
N ASN A 351 -3.74 -52.70 -32.85
CA ASN A 351 -2.65 -52.25 -33.74
C ASN A 351 -3.11 -51.22 -34.78
N ASP A 352 -4.35 -50.76 -34.68
CA ASP A 352 -4.88 -49.76 -35.60
C ASP A 352 -4.22 -48.40 -35.35
N ALA A 353 -3.78 -47.76 -36.44
CA ALA A 353 -3.11 -46.47 -36.37
C ALA A 353 -4.10 -45.37 -36.00
N ASN A 354 -3.71 -44.52 -35.04
CA ASN A 354 -4.44 -43.29 -34.75
C ASN A 354 -4.23 -42.30 -35.90
N VAL A 355 -5.30 -41.61 -36.29
CA VAL A 355 -5.26 -40.66 -37.41
C VAL A 355 -5.32 -39.23 -36.86
N GLN A 356 -4.32 -38.43 -37.20
CA GLN A 356 -4.31 -36.99 -36.93
C GLN A 356 -5.01 -36.29 -38.10
N SER A 357 -6.27 -35.88 -37.93
CA SER A 357 -7.10 -35.31 -39.01
C SER A 357 -8.24 -34.46 -38.48
N GLY A 358 -8.78 -33.58 -39.32
CA GLY A 358 -9.88 -32.68 -38.94
C GLY A 358 -9.41 -31.27 -38.58
N PRO A 359 -10.33 -30.29 -38.52
CA PRO A 359 -9.98 -28.89 -38.32
C PRO A 359 -9.99 -28.48 -36.84
N PHE A 360 -9.27 -27.39 -36.55
CA PHE A 360 -9.53 -26.56 -35.37
C PHE A 360 -10.29 -25.30 -35.81
N GLY A 361 -11.41 -25.01 -35.14
CA GLY A 361 -12.05 -23.70 -35.16
C GLY A 361 -11.40 -22.74 -34.16
N TYR A 362 -11.49 -21.44 -34.41
CA TYR A 362 -10.86 -20.39 -33.59
C TYR A 362 -11.86 -19.26 -33.36
N LYS A 363 -12.12 -18.93 -32.09
CA LYS A 363 -13.01 -17.82 -31.72
C LYS A 363 -12.72 -17.33 -30.30
N ASP A 364 -12.64 -16.01 -30.13
CA ASP A 364 -12.48 -15.34 -28.82
C ASP A 364 -11.30 -15.89 -27.99
N GLY A 365 -10.20 -16.20 -28.67
CA GLY A 365 -9.00 -16.77 -28.07
C GLY A 365 -9.11 -18.22 -27.59
N ILE A 366 -10.05 -18.98 -28.16
CA ILE A 366 -10.29 -20.38 -27.82
C ILE A 366 -10.21 -21.25 -29.07
N ALA A 367 -9.51 -22.38 -28.96
CA ALA A 367 -9.50 -23.43 -29.97
C ALA A 367 -10.67 -24.42 -29.78
N TYR A 368 -11.32 -24.77 -30.89
CA TYR A 368 -12.45 -25.69 -30.98
C TYR A 368 -12.07 -26.89 -31.88
N PRO A 369 -11.53 -27.98 -31.30
CA PRO A 369 -11.25 -29.19 -32.07
C PRO A 369 -12.54 -29.80 -32.63
N SER A 370 -12.49 -30.22 -33.89
CA SER A 370 -13.56 -30.98 -34.55
C SER A 370 -13.02 -32.27 -35.14
N THR A 371 -13.66 -33.38 -34.81
CA THR A 371 -13.27 -34.73 -35.24
C THR A 371 -14.01 -35.10 -36.52
N GLU A 372 -13.30 -35.62 -37.52
CA GLU A 372 -13.92 -36.10 -38.77
C GLU A 372 -14.09 -37.62 -38.73
N ARG A 373 -15.32 -38.15 -38.83
CA ARG A 373 -15.54 -39.60 -38.75
C ARG A 373 -14.75 -40.35 -39.83
N THR A 374 -13.97 -41.34 -39.41
CA THR A 374 -13.30 -42.28 -40.31
C THR A 374 -14.10 -43.58 -40.45
N ALA A 375 -14.00 -44.26 -41.60
CA ALA A 375 -14.76 -45.50 -41.88
C ALA A 375 -14.48 -46.64 -40.89
N ALA A 376 -13.34 -46.59 -40.21
CA ALA A 376 -12.88 -47.62 -39.29
C ALA A 376 -13.20 -47.31 -37.80
N ASN A 377 -13.81 -46.16 -37.49
CA ASN A 377 -14.17 -45.74 -36.12
C ASN A 377 -13.01 -45.84 -35.10
N HIS A 378 -11.75 -45.67 -35.53
CA HIS A 378 -10.61 -45.54 -34.62
C HIS A 378 -10.52 -44.13 -34.06
N TRP A 379 -9.74 -43.94 -32.99
CA TRP A 379 -9.48 -42.61 -32.46
C TRP A 379 -8.83 -41.71 -33.51
N ASN A 380 -9.57 -40.66 -33.87
CA ASN A 380 -9.13 -39.67 -34.83
C ASN A 380 -9.45 -38.27 -34.33
N GLY A 381 -8.70 -37.30 -34.84
CA GLY A 381 -9.02 -35.89 -34.64
C GLY A 381 -7.79 -34.98 -34.69
N PRO A 382 -8.02 -33.67 -34.50
CA PRO A 382 -7.06 -32.66 -34.92
C PRO A 382 -5.88 -32.60 -33.96
N SER A 383 -4.69 -32.34 -34.50
CA SER A 383 -3.48 -32.17 -33.71
C SER A 383 -2.73 -30.89 -34.07
N MET A 384 -2.07 -30.31 -33.07
CA MET A 384 -1.22 -29.14 -33.20
C MET A 384 0.08 -29.35 -32.44
N SER A 385 1.20 -29.30 -33.16
CA SER A 385 2.54 -29.51 -32.62
C SER A 385 3.37 -28.25 -32.82
N GLY A 386 3.92 -27.72 -31.73
CA GLY A 386 4.88 -26.60 -31.74
C GLY A 386 6.29 -27.04 -31.32
N THR A 387 7.29 -26.21 -31.63
CA THR A 387 8.64 -26.34 -31.05
C THR A 387 8.77 -25.39 -29.87
N ILE A 388 9.50 -25.79 -28.82
CA ILE A 388 9.76 -24.90 -27.67
C ILE A 388 10.75 -23.81 -28.13
N PRO A 389 10.31 -22.53 -28.19
CA PRO A 389 11.17 -21.44 -28.62
C PRO A 389 12.21 -21.08 -27.55
N LYS A 390 13.28 -20.44 -27.99
CA LYS A 390 14.32 -19.91 -27.10
C LYS A 390 13.84 -18.64 -26.41
N ASN A 391 14.23 -18.46 -25.15
CA ASN A 391 14.09 -17.20 -24.43
C ASN A 391 15.10 -16.15 -24.92
N SER A 392 15.02 -14.93 -24.38
CA SER A 392 15.95 -13.83 -24.65
C SER A 392 17.44 -14.17 -24.42
N ASN A 393 17.74 -15.16 -23.57
CA ASN A 393 19.08 -15.70 -23.34
C ASN A 393 19.49 -16.80 -24.32
N GLY A 394 18.68 -17.08 -25.35
CA GLY A 394 18.95 -18.10 -26.36
C GLY A 394 18.77 -19.54 -25.86
N SER A 395 18.17 -19.75 -24.69
CA SER A 395 17.95 -21.06 -24.07
C SER A 395 16.49 -21.49 -24.11
N ASN A 396 16.24 -22.78 -24.25
CA ASN A 396 14.91 -23.41 -24.21
C ASN A 396 14.90 -24.68 -23.33
N THR A 397 15.76 -24.73 -22.32
CA THR A 397 15.88 -25.86 -21.37
C THR A 397 15.46 -25.50 -19.94
N ALA A 398 14.97 -24.28 -19.72
CA ALA A 398 14.54 -23.80 -18.41
C ALA A 398 13.14 -24.33 -18.03
N ASN A 399 12.79 -24.22 -16.76
CA ASN A 399 11.44 -24.49 -16.27
C ASN A 399 10.44 -23.55 -16.96
N PHE A 400 9.27 -24.07 -17.34
CA PHE A 400 8.24 -23.30 -18.02
C PHE A 400 6.85 -23.67 -17.53
N GLN A 401 5.91 -22.77 -17.72
CA GLN A 401 4.48 -23.01 -17.55
C GLN A 401 3.81 -23.00 -18.92
N PHE A 402 2.97 -24.01 -19.19
CA PHE A 402 2.13 -24.05 -20.37
C PHE A 402 0.67 -23.94 -19.96
N VAL A 403 -0.03 -22.94 -20.48
CA VAL A 403 -1.45 -22.70 -20.23
C VAL A 403 -2.17 -22.71 -21.57
N ASN A 404 -3.19 -23.54 -21.70
CA ASN A 404 -4.00 -23.66 -22.90
C ASN A 404 -5.49 -23.73 -22.50
N ARG A 405 -6.34 -23.05 -23.27
CA ARG A 405 -7.80 -23.09 -23.14
C ARG A 405 -8.40 -23.69 -24.41
N VAL A 406 -9.12 -24.79 -24.24
CA VAL A 406 -9.78 -25.52 -25.33
C VAL A 406 -11.24 -25.75 -24.96
N ASN A 407 -12.16 -25.56 -25.91
CA ASN A 407 -13.57 -25.88 -25.73
C ASN A 407 -13.95 -27.09 -26.57
N VAL A 408 -14.66 -28.02 -25.94
CA VAL A 408 -15.11 -29.26 -26.55
C VAL A 408 -16.63 -29.26 -26.64
N GLY A 409 -17.17 -29.51 -27.83
CA GLY A 409 -18.61 -29.76 -28.00
C GLY A 409 -18.95 -31.22 -27.69
N THR A 410 -20.01 -31.48 -26.94
CA THR A 410 -20.42 -32.82 -26.47
C THR A 410 -21.63 -33.40 -27.23
N ASN A 411 -21.96 -32.86 -28.41
CA ASN A 411 -23.28 -33.05 -29.02
C ASN A 411 -23.35 -34.19 -30.07
N ALA A 412 -22.38 -35.10 -30.14
CA ALA A 412 -22.39 -36.19 -31.12
C ALA A 412 -21.93 -37.52 -30.51
N ALA A 413 -22.55 -38.63 -30.93
CA ALA A 413 -22.15 -39.99 -30.60
C ALA A 413 -20.87 -40.39 -31.35
N GLU A 414 -19.76 -39.74 -31.02
CA GLU A 414 -18.49 -39.81 -31.73
C GLU A 414 -17.35 -40.22 -30.82
N VAL A 415 -16.45 -41.06 -31.33
CA VAL A 415 -15.14 -41.33 -30.72
C VAL A 415 -14.16 -40.30 -31.29
N GLY A 416 -13.55 -39.51 -30.41
CA GLY A 416 -12.79 -38.33 -30.81
C GLY A 416 -11.52 -38.15 -30.00
N ARG A 417 -10.50 -37.56 -30.61
CA ARG A 417 -9.25 -37.15 -29.95
C ARG A 417 -8.89 -35.75 -30.40
N PHE A 418 -8.26 -34.96 -29.54
CA PHE A 418 -7.42 -33.87 -30.01
C PHE A 418 -6.09 -33.86 -29.25
N GLU A 419 -5.09 -33.24 -29.86
CA GLU A 419 -3.76 -33.16 -29.30
C GLU A 419 -3.13 -31.76 -29.48
N PHE A 420 -2.61 -31.21 -28.40
CA PHE A 420 -1.66 -30.11 -28.41
C PHE A 420 -0.36 -30.58 -27.81
N ASN A 421 0.76 -30.36 -28.50
CA ASN A 421 2.04 -30.73 -27.97
C ASN A 421 3.14 -29.72 -28.29
N LEU A 422 4.17 -29.74 -27.45
CA LEU A 422 5.40 -28.99 -27.66
C LEU A 422 6.58 -29.95 -27.69
N THR A 423 7.46 -29.72 -28.64
CA THR A 423 8.62 -30.56 -28.91
C THR A 423 9.94 -29.84 -28.65
N TYR A 424 10.91 -30.59 -28.12
CA TYR A 424 12.30 -30.19 -27.98
C TYR A 424 13.16 -31.20 -28.74
N GLN A 425 13.97 -30.73 -29.68
CA GLN A 425 14.81 -31.59 -30.54
C GLN A 425 14.03 -32.72 -31.24
N GLY A 426 12.79 -32.44 -31.66
CA GLY A 426 11.92 -33.41 -32.33
C GLY A 426 11.31 -34.47 -31.40
N ARG A 427 11.49 -34.35 -30.08
CA ARG A 427 10.87 -35.22 -29.07
C ARG A 427 9.81 -34.46 -28.29
N LEU A 428 8.75 -35.17 -27.90
CA LEU A 428 7.70 -34.62 -27.06
C LEU A 428 8.26 -34.20 -25.69
N SER A 429 8.01 -32.95 -25.32
CA SER A 429 8.37 -32.38 -24.01
C SER A 429 7.13 -32.00 -23.20
N LEU A 430 6.02 -31.69 -23.87
CA LEU A 430 4.72 -31.49 -23.26
C LEU A 430 3.62 -32.01 -24.19
N LEU A 431 2.62 -32.65 -23.62
CA LEU A 431 1.46 -33.18 -24.32
C LEU A 431 0.18 -32.88 -23.53
N LEU A 432 -0.77 -32.20 -24.16
CA LEU A 432 -2.16 -32.09 -23.74
C LEU A 432 -3.01 -32.89 -24.72
N ARG A 433 -3.70 -33.91 -24.20
CA ARG A 433 -4.58 -34.79 -24.96
C ARG A 433 -5.92 -34.90 -24.25
N CYS A 434 -7.00 -34.92 -25.04
CA CYS A 434 -8.30 -35.35 -24.56
C CYS A 434 -8.81 -36.50 -25.43
N LEU A 435 -9.41 -37.48 -24.75
CA LEU A 435 -10.13 -38.59 -25.35
C LEU A 435 -11.61 -38.40 -25.10
N MET A 436 -12.40 -38.42 -26.17
CA MET A 436 -13.85 -38.41 -26.10
C MET A 436 -14.35 -39.80 -26.48
N ILE A 437 -14.93 -40.48 -25.50
CA ILE A 437 -15.59 -41.77 -25.67
C ILE A 437 -17.07 -41.49 -25.41
N VAL A 438 -17.90 -41.56 -26.45
CA VAL A 438 -19.35 -41.61 -26.26
C VAL A 438 -19.78 -43.07 -26.30
N LEU A 439 -20.39 -43.53 -25.20
CA LEU A 439 -21.03 -44.84 -25.08
C LEU A 439 -22.38 -44.86 -25.81
#